data_AF-S4PZ54-F1
#
_entry.id   AF-S4PZ54-F1
#
_cell.length_a   1.000
_cell.length_b   1.000
_cell.length_c   1.000
_cell.angle_alpha   90.00
_cell.angle_beta   90.00
_cell.angle_gamma   90.00
#
_symmetry.space_group_name_H-M   'P 1'
#
loop_
_entity.id
_entity.type
_entity.pdbx_description
1 polymer ?
#
loop_
_entity_poly.entity_id
_entity_poly.type
_entity_poly.pdbx_seq_one_letter_code
_entity_poly.pdbx_strand_id
1 'polypeptide(L)'
;MNNSSCDKDELLKHIYANSIERPVIRKLLEKVFIPCKCMIPNSSVKQLNNQKRCEGHEVSIPIDSTVEELDLPSENIATLLCYIELHHKHYIKVLNNAYTMCTISSYGGPIKILEAARSCPPLAMAYLIEGKKDSNITKSNVLEFNVIEVAAAIGWES
;
A
#
# COMPACT_ATOMS: atom_id res chain seq x y z
N MET A 1 -19.69 -5.70 -49.94
CA MET A 1 -18.66 -5.71 -48.88
C MET A 1 -19.39 -5.56 -47.56
N ASN A 2 -19.40 -6.62 -46.74
CA ASN A 2 -20.23 -6.71 -45.54
C ASN A 2 -19.51 -6.01 -44.37
N ASN A 3 -19.69 -4.69 -44.22
CA ASN A 3 -19.09 -3.91 -43.12
C ASN A 3 -19.50 -4.40 -41.73
N SER A 4 -20.65 -5.07 -41.61
CA SER A 4 -21.22 -5.54 -40.34
C SER A 4 -20.51 -6.73 -39.70
N SER A 5 -19.61 -7.42 -40.40
CA SER A 5 -18.70 -8.42 -39.77
C SER A 5 -17.51 -7.73 -39.10
N CYS A 6 -16.96 -6.70 -39.74
CA CYS A 6 -15.81 -5.95 -39.26
C CYS A 6 -16.09 -5.28 -37.91
N ASP A 7 -17.28 -4.67 -37.77
CA ASP A 7 -17.68 -4.01 -36.51
C ASP A 7 -17.77 -4.99 -35.33
N LYS A 8 -18.28 -6.21 -35.58
CA LYS A 8 -18.36 -7.26 -34.54
C LYS A 8 -16.97 -7.73 -34.12
N ASP A 9 -16.07 -7.91 -35.08
CA ASP A 9 -14.71 -8.37 -34.82
C ASP A 9 -13.93 -7.32 -34.02
N GLU A 10 -14.12 -6.02 -34.28
CA GLU A 10 -13.50 -4.95 -33.51
C GLU A 10 -14.05 -4.88 -32.07
N LEU A 11 -15.36 -5.07 -31.88
CA LEU A 11 -15.95 -5.17 -30.53
C LEU A 11 -15.39 -6.36 -29.74
N LEU A 12 -15.29 -7.54 -30.37
CA LEU A 12 -14.71 -8.72 -29.74
C LEU A 12 -13.25 -8.49 -29.37
N LYS A 13 -12.47 -7.87 -30.25
CA LYS A 13 -11.08 -7.49 -29.97
C LYS A 13 -10.97 -6.59 -28.75
N HIS A 14 -11.83 -5.58 -28.59
CA HIS A 14 -11.84 -4.73 -27.39
C HIS A 14 -12.24 -5.49 -26.12
N ILE A 15 -13.21 -6.41 -26.21
CA ILE A 15 -13.61 -7.25 -25.08
C ILE A 15 -12.45 -8.15 -24.64
N TYR A 16 -11.79 -8.82 -25.58
CA TYR A 16 -10.66 -9.71 -25.29
C TYR A 16 -9.42 -8.94 -24.83
N ALA A 17 -9.17 -7.75 -25.37
CA ALA A 17 -8.07 -6.89 -24.91
C ALA A 17 -8.23 -6.46 -23.45
N ASN A 18 -9.47 -6.33 -22.96
CA ASN A 18 -9.78 -6.00 -21.57
C ASN A 18 -9.90 -7.22 -20.65
N SER A 19 -9.63 -8.43 -21.14
CA SER A 19 -9.67 -9.64 -20.31
C SER A 19 -8.44 -9.70 -19.38
N ILE A 20 -8.66 -10.09 -18.13
CA ILE A 20 -7.61 -10.11 -17.11
C ILE A 20 -7.13 -11.55 -16.92
N GLU A 21 -5.83 -11.76 -17.08
CA GLU A 21 -5.23 -13.08 -16.89
C GLU A 21 -5.04 -13.44 -15.42
N ARG A 22 -5.08 -14.75 -15.13
CA ARG A 22 -4.89 -15.29 -13.78
C ARG A 22 -3.57 -14.88 -13.10
N PRO A 23 -2.41 -14.82 -13.79
CA PRO A 23 -1.17 -14.37 -13.18
C PRO A 23 -1.23 -12.93 -12.69
N VAL A 24 -1.95 -12.06 -13.40
CA VAL A 24 -2.13 -10.64 -13.03
C VAL A 24 -2.97 -10.54 -11.76
N ILE A 25 -4.08 -11.29 -11.68
CA ILE A 25 -4.90 -11.38 -10.45
C ILE A 25 -4.06 -11.87 -9.28
N ARG A 26 -3.21 -12.88 -9.48
CA ARG A 26 -2.33 -13.38 -8.43
C ARG A 26 -1.37 -12.30 -7.92
N LYS A 27 -0.70 -11.57 -8.82
CA LYS A 27 0.19 -10.46 -8.44
C LYS A 27 -0.55 -9.36 -7.66
N LEU A 28 -1.76 -9.02 -8.08
CA LEU A 28 -2.60 -8.05 -7.35
C LEU A 28 -2.90 -8.56 -5.93
N LEU A 29 -3.30 -9.82 -5.79
CA LEU A 29 -3.57 -10.42 -4.47
C LEU A 29 -2.33 -10.47 -3.57
N GLU A 30 -1.15 -10.71 -4.12
CA GLU A 30 0.13 -10.67 -3.38
C GLU A 30 0.45 -9.25 -2.86
N LYS A 31 0.03 -8.20 -3.56
CA LYS A 31 0.14 -6.80 -3.11
C LYS A 31 -0.90 -6.43 -2.05
N VAL A 32 -2.13 -6.94 -2.17
CA VAL A 32 -3.22 -6.66 -1.22
C VAL A 32 -3.03 -7.43 0.09
N PHE A 33 -2.63 -8.70 0.02
CA PHE A 33 -2.51 -9.58 1.18
C PHE A 33 -1.05 -9.82 1.56
N ILE A 34 -0.48 -8.86 2.28
CA ILE A 34 0.89 -8.94 2.79
C ILE A 34 0.91 -9.78 4.08
N PRO A 35 1.86 -10.73 4.25
CA PRO A 35 1.96 -11.50 5.46
C PRO A 35 2.29 -10.62 6.67
N CYS A 36 1.45 -10.67 7.71
CA CYS A 36 1.66 -9.94 8.95
C CYS A 36 2.41 -10.77 10.00
N LYS A 37 3.07 -10.08 10.94
CA LYS A 37 3.82 -10.71 12.04
C LYS A 37 2.97 -10.97 13.29
N CYS A 38 1.67 -10.68 13.25
CA CYS A 38 0.76 -10.82 14.40
C CYS A 38 0.66 -12.25 14.95
N MET A 39 0.95 -13.25 14.12
CA MET A 39 0.89 -14.67 14.51
C MET A 39 2.23 -15.22 15.03
N ILE A 40 3.29 -14.42 15.12
CA ILE A 40 4.62 -14.87 15.55
C ILE A 40 4.69 -14.86 17.09
N PRO A 41 4.99 -16.01 17.75
CA PRO A 41 4.95 -16.13 19.21
C PRO A 41 6.10 -15.43 19.98
N ASN A 42 6.99 -14.68 19.31
CA ASN A 42 8.26 -14.21 19.88
C ASN A 42 8.54 -12.70 19.72
N SER A 43 7.55 -11.86 19.44
CA SER A 43 7.76 -10.41 19.45
C SER A 43 7.79 -9.89 20.89
N SER A 44 8.96 -9.42 21.30
CA SER A 44 9.33 -8.83 22.59
C SER A 44 8.67 -7.46 22.86
N VAL A 45 7.36 -7.35 22.63
CA VAL A 45 6.54 -6.24 23.12
C VAL A 45 5.41 -6.85 23.93
N LYS A 46 5.46 -6.61 25.23
CA LYS A 46 4.53 -7.09 26.25
C LYS A 46 3.06 -6.90 25.82
N GLN A 47 2.44 -7.96 25.33
CA GLN A 47 1.03 -8.24 25.57
C GLN A 47 0.90 -9.71 25.93
N LEU A 48 0.87 -9.97 27.24
CA LEU A 48 0.33 -11.21 27.77
C LEU A 48 -1.14 -11.30 27.32
N ASN A 49 -1.48 -12.39 26.63
CA ASN A 49 -2.77 -13.11 26.63
C ASN A 49 -3.23 -13.51 25.23
N ASN A 50 -3.36 -14.84 25.07
CA ASN A 50 -4.11 -15.60 24.07
C ASN A 50 -3.88 -15.27 22.59
N GLN A 51 -3.41 -16.27 21.83
CA GLN A 51 -3.67 -16.49 20.39
C GLN A 51 -4.55 -15.40 19.72
N LYS A 52 -3.99 -14.20 19.50
CA LYS A 52 -4.79 -13.09 18.96
C LYS A 52 -4.87 -13.30 17.47
N ARG A 53 -6.11 -13.47 16.98
CA ARG A 53 -6.39 -13.34 15.55
C ARG A 53 -5.99 -11.92 15.14
N CYS A 54 -5.39 -11.78 13.96
CA CYS A 54 -5.08 -10.47 13.42
C CYS A 54 -6.36 -9.65 13.28
N GLU A 55 -6.38 -8.44 13.82
CA GLU A 55 -7.53 -7.53 13.80
C GLU A 55 -7.64 -6.74 12.48
N GLY A 56 -6.75 -7.04 11.52
CA GLY A 56 -6.63 -6.34 10.25
C GLY A 56 -5.46 -5.36 10.25
N HIS A 57 -5.00 -5.01 9.04
CA HIS A 57 -3.97 -4.01 8.82
C HIS A 57 -4.37 -3.11 7.67
N GLU A 58 -4.03 -1.83 7.79
CA GLU A 58 -4.09 -0.89 6.69
C GLU A 58 -2.88 -1.10 5.78
N VAL A 59 -3.14 -1.19 4.48
CA VAL A 59 -2.11 -1.39 3.46
C VAL A 59 -2.29 -0.32 2.38
N SER A 60 -1.20 0.38 2.10
CA SER A 60 -1.13 1.32 0.99
C SER A 60 -0.83 0.60 -0.32
N ILE A 61 -1.58 0.90 -1.38
CA ILE A 61 -1.29 0.42 -2.74
C ILE A 61 -1.06 1.65 -3.63
N PRO A 62 0.18 1.93 -4.07
CA PRO A 62 0.45 3.05 -4.96
C PRO A 62 -0.17 2.79 -6.33
N ILE A 63 -1.09 3.65 -6.77
CA ILE A 63 -1.88 3.44 -7.98
C ILE A 63 -0.99 3.40 -9.22
N ASP A 64 -0.17 4.43 -9.43
CA ASP A 64 0.66 4.54 -10.64
C ASP A 64 1.64 3.37 -10.77
N SER A 65 2.34 3.04 -9.69
CA SER A 65 3.27 1.90 -9.66
C SER A 65 2.57 0.56 -9.87
N THR A 66 1.33 0.38 -9.36
CA THR A 66 0.60 -0.87 -9.60
C THR A 66 0.01 -0.98 -10.99
N VAL A 67 -0.42 0.13 -11.59
CA VAL A 67 -0.85 0.20 -12.99
C VAL A 67 0.29 -0.22 -13.91
N GLU A 68 1.50 0.32 -13.68
CA GLU A 68 2.69 -0.02 -14.46
C GLU A 68 3.14 -1.48 -14.28
N GLU A 69 3.15 -1.98 -13.04
CA GLU A 69 3.61 -3.35 -12.75
C GLU A 69 2.64 -4.45 -13.23
N LEU A 70 1.33 -4.19 -13.14
CA LEU A 70 0.28 -5.15 -13.49
C LEU A 70 -0.14 -5.04 -14.96
N ASP A 71 0.25 -3.96 -15.65
CA ASP A 71 -0.21 -3.60 -17.00
C ASP A 71 -1.75 -3.61 -17.07
N LEU A 72 -2.38 -2.97 -16.08
CA LEU A 72 -3.83 -2.84 -15.96
C LEU A 72 -4.22 -1.39 -15.69
N PRO A 73 -5.31 -0.89 -16.30
CA PRO A 73 -5.82 0.43 -15.98
C PRO A 73 -6.34 0.48 -14.53
N SER A 74 -6.29 1.66 -13.94
CA SER A 74 -6.65 1.90 -12.53
C SER A 74 -8.09 1.45 -12.20
N GLU A 75 -8.98 1.55 -13.17
CA GLU A 75 -10.39 1.18 -13.11
C GLU A 75 -10.56 -0.32 -12.94
N ASN A 76 -9.74 -1.12 -13.62
CA ASN A 76 -9.75 -2.57 -13.50
C ASN A 76 -9.28 -3.00 -12.11
N ILE A 77 -8.24 -2.36 -11.59
CA ILE A 77 -7.73 -2.62 -10.23
C ILE A 77 -8.79 -2.27 -9.19
N ALA A 78 -9.40 -1.08 -9.29
CA ALA A 78 -10.48 -0.65 -8.40
C ALA A 78 -11.67 -1.62 -8.45
N THR A 79 -12.07 -2.05 -9.65
CA THR A 79 -13.16 -3.03 -9.84
C THR A 79 -12.86 -4.36 -9.15
N LEU A 80 -11.63 -4.86 -9.26
CA LEU A 80 -11.21 -6.09 -8.60
C LEU A 80 -11.24 -5.96 -7.07
N LEU A 81 -10.78 -4.82 -6.52
CA LEU A 81 -10.85 -4.55 -5.09
C LEU A 81 -12.32 -4.51 -4.60
N CYS A 82 -13.21 -3.83 -5.34
CA CYS A 82 -14.63 -3.80 -5.01
C CYS A 82 -15.26 -5.21 -5.03
N TYR A 83 -14.87 -6.09 -5.96
CA TYR A 83 -15.35 -7.48 -5.97
C TYR A 83 -14.89 -8.26 -4.72
N ILE A 84 -13.69 -8.02 -4.22
CA ILE A 84 -13.19 -8.68 -3.00
C ILE A 84 -13.93 -8.13 -1.76
N GLU A 85 -14.22 -6.83 -1.72
CA GLU A 85 -14.97 -6.19 -0.64
C GLU A 85 -16.43 -6.68 -0.56
N LEU A 86 -17.08 -6.87 -1.71
CA LEU A 86 -18.46 -7.38 -1.81
C LEU A 86 -18.60 -8.85 -1.43
N HIS A 87 -17.50 -9.61 -1.33
CA HIS A 87 -17.55 -11.01 -0.97
C HIS A 87 -18.10 -11.19 0.46
N HIS A 88 -18.97 -12.18 0.69
CA HIS A 88 -19.66 -12.42 1.98
C HIS A 88 -18.77 -12.55 3.22
N LYS A 89 -17.47 -12.80 3.01
CA LYS A 89 -16.48 -12.93 4.09
C LYS A 89 -15.80 -11.61 4.47
N HIS A 90 -16.09 -10.51 3.74
CA HIS A 90 -15.54 -9.17 3.97
C HIS A 90 -14.04 -9.19 4.25
N TYR A 91 -13.27 -9.71 3.29
CA TYR A 91 -11.82 -9.88 3.46
C TYR A 91 -11.05 -8.56 3.49
N ILE A 92 -11.55 -7.55 2.77
CA ILE A 92 -10.96 -6.22 2.70
C ILE A 92 -12.05 -5.17 2.86
N LYS A 93 -11.63 -3.98 3.28
CA LYS A 93 -12.42 -2.75 3.25
C LYS A 93 -11.64 -1.74 2.41
N VAL A 94 -12.24 -1.24 1.33
CA VAL A 94 -11.57 -0.27 0.46
C VAL A 94 -11.77 1.12 1.08
N LEU A 95 -10.65 1.75 1.44
CA LEU A 95 -10.65 3.13 1.95
C LEU A 95 -10.57 4.14 0.80
N ASN A 96 -10.80 5.41 1.11
CA ASN A 96 -10.68 6.49 0.14
C ASN A 96 -9.25 6.60 -0.37
N ASN A 97 -9.09 6.95 -1.66
CA ASN A 97 -7.79 7.26 -2.21
C ASN A 97 -7.16 8.45 -1.46
N ALA A 98 -5.90 8.29 -1.05
CA ALA A 98 -5.18 9.27 -0.25
C ALA A 98 -3.69 9.28 -0.64
N TYR A 99 -3.02 10.40 -0.37
CA TYR A 99 -1.58 10.48 -0.52
C TYR A 99 -0.89 9.67 0.57
N THR A 100 -0.04 8.72 0.16
CA THR A 100 0.63 7.80 1.06
C THR A 100 2.05 8.25 1.41
N MET A 101 2.70 8.99 0.51
CA MET A 101 4.07 9.46 0.68
C MET A 101 4.10 10.88 1.26
N CYS A 102 4.80 11.03 2.39
CA CYS A 102 5.08 12.33 2.99
C CYS A 102 6.55 12.70 2.78
N THR A 103 6.78 13.92 2.30
CA THR A 103 8.10 14.52 2.11
C THR A 103 8.27 15.67 3.09
N ILE A 104 9.28 15.58 3.96
CA ILE A 104 9.63 16.64 4.90
C ILE A 104 11.03 17.13 4.57
N SER A 105 11.15 18.42 4.31
CA SER A 105 12.43 19.07 4.05
C SER A 105 12.71 20.16 5.09
N SER A 106 13.98 20.29 5.47
CA SER A 106 14.44 21.28 6.43
C SER A 106 15.61 22.09 5.86
N TYR A 107 15.42 23.40 5.78
CA TYR A 107 16.48 24.34 5.42
C TYR A 107 17.59 24.41 6.48
N GLY A 108 17.26 24.09 7.74
CA GLY A 108 18.22 24.06 8.85
C GLY A 108 19.00 22.74 8.97
N GLY A 109 18.93 21.89 7.94
CA GLY A 109 19.64 20.61 7.90
C GLY A 109 18.96 19.47 8.68
N PRO A 110 19.64 18.31 8.83
CA PRO A 110 19.08 17.11 9.45
C PRO A 110 18.84 17.26 10.96
N ILE A 111 19.61 18.12 11.63
CA ILE A 111 19.51 18.36 13.07
C ILE A 111 18.13 18.92 13.44
N LYS A 112 17.58 19.79 12.59
CA LYS A 112 16.24 20.37 12.79
C LYS A 112 15.12 19.36 12.60
N ILE A 113 15.29 18.40 11.70
CA ILE A 113 14.35 17.28 11.55
C ILE A 113 14.37 16.41 12.81
N LEU A 114 15.56 16.13 13.35
CA LEU A 114 15.71 15.37 14.59
C LEU A 114 15.13 16.10 15.80
N GLU A 115 15.27 17.42 15.87
CA GLU A 115 14.66 18.26 16.92
C GLU A 115 13.12 18.17 16.86
N ALA A 116 12.54 18.29 15.67
CA ALA A 116 11.10 18.13 15.46
C ALA A 116 10.61 16.69 15.73
N ALA A 117 11.44 15.68 15.45
CA ALA A 117 11.12 14.29 15.77
C ALA A 117 10.94 14.05 17.28
N ARG A 118 11.57 14.86 18.15
CA ARG A 118 11.36 14.74 19.60
C ARG A 118 9.96 15.15 20.05
N SER A 119 9.32 16.08 19.34
CA SER A 119 7.97 16.55 19.67
C SER A 119 6.87 15.80 18.92
N CYS A 120 7.18 15.21 17.76
CA CYS A 120 6.23 14.52 16.90
C CYS A 120 6.49 13.00 16.83
N PRO A 121 5.66 12.14 17.44
CA PRO A 121 5.85 10.69 17.45
C PRO A 121 5.83 10.03 16.05
N PRO A 122 4.93 10.40 15.10
CA PRO A 122 4.98 9.91 13.72
C PRO A 122 6.31 10.19 13.04
N LEU A 123 6.85 11.40 13.23
CA LEU A 123 8.14 11.78 12.66
C LEU A 123 9.29 11.01 13.29
N ALA A 124 9.26 10.79 14.61
CA ALA A 124 10.23 9.95 15.29
C ALA A 124 10.24 8.53 14.73
N MET A 125 9.06 7.95 14.52
CA MET A 125 8.94 6.59 14.01
C MET A 125 9.35 6.51 12.53
N ALA A 126 8.95 7.46 11.70
CA ALA A 126 9.40 7.58 10.32
C ALA A 126 10.93 7.60 10.23
N TYR A 127 11.59 8.42 11.05
CA TYR A 127 13.05 8.50 11.10
C TYR A 127 13.70 7.17 11.53
N LEU A 128 13.08 6.44 12.47
CA LEU A 128 13.56 5.13 12.91
C LEU A 128 13.40 4.03 11.86
N ILE A 129 12.30 4.05 11.09
CA ILE A 129 12.05 3.09 10.02
C ILE A 129 13.02 3.35 8.87
N GLU A 130 13.07 4.58 8.37
CA GLU A 130 13.96 4.95 7.25
C GLU A 130 15.43 4.82 7.63
N GLY A 131 15.81 5.14 8.88
CA GLY A 131 17.18 4.94 9.35
C GLY A 131 17.64 3.47 9.40
N LYS A 132 16.70 2.51 9.46
CA LYS A 132 17.02 1.07 9.33
C LYS A 132 17.21 0.64 7.89
N LYS A 133 16.51 1.30 6.96
CA LYS A 133 16.58 1.02 5.53
C LYS A 133 17.83 1.64 4.93
N ASP A 134 18.08 2.92 5.23
CA ASP A 134 19.15 3.72 4.66
C ASP A 134 19.90 4.53 5.73
N SER A 135 21.13 4.14 6.02
CA SER A 135 22.01 4.84 6.98
C SER A 135 22.34 6.29 6.57
N ASN A 136 22.15 6.63 5.28
CA ASN A 136 22.43 7.96 4.73
C ASN A 136 21.36 9.01 5.07
N ILE A 137 20.18 8.60 5.55
CA ILE A 137 19.09 9.51 5.91
C ILE A 137 19.50 10.50 6.99
N THR A 138 20.44 10.11 7.86
CA THR A 138 21.01 10.93 8.95
C THR A 138 21.72 12.19 8.47
N LYS A 139 22.14 12.24 7.20
CA LYS A 139 22.84 13.38 6.58
C LYS A 139 21.97 14.13 5.58
N SER A 140 20.77 13.62 5.26
CA SER A 140 19.87 14.23 4.29
C SER A 140 19.07 15.36 4.93
N ASN A 141 18.84 16.43 4.17
CA ASN A 141 17.93 17.51 4.54
C ASN A 141 16.47 17.21 4.19
N VAL A 142 16.23 16.07 3.52
CA VAL A 142 14.92 15.62 3.07
C VAL A 142 14.69 14.20 3.60
N LEU A 143 13.52 14.00 4.21
CA LEU A 143 13.03 12.71 4.69
C LEU A 143 11.73 12.38 3.95
N GLU A 144 11.70 11.24 3.28
CA GLU A 144 10.53 10.71 2.58
C GLU A 144 10.13 9.41 3.21
N PHE A 145 8.85 9.22 3.51
CA PHE A 145 8.35 8.00 4.14
C PHE A 145 6.88 7.74 3.82
N ASN A 146 6.48 6.48 3.97
CA ASN A 146 5.09 6.06 3.83
C ASN A 146 4.33 6.27 5.15
N VAL A 147 3.29 7.10 5.11
CA VAL A 147 2.48 7.44 6.29
C VAL A 147 1.75 6.23 6.84
N ILE A 148 1.26 5.33 5.97
CA ILE A 148 0.48 4.16 6.38
C ILE A 148 1.37 3.14 7.11
N GLU A 149 2.61 2.95 6.65
CA GLU A 149 3.57 2.08 7.35
C GLU A 149 3.94 2.63 8.73
N VAL A 150 4.13 3.94 8.83
CA VAL A 150 4.42 4.63 10.10
C VAL A 150 3.22 4.53 11.05
N ALA A 151 2.00 4.81 10.57
CA ALA A 151 0.78 4.72 11.34
C ALA A 151 0.53 3.28 11.85
N ALA A 152 0.68 2.29 10.97
CA ALA A 152 0.55 0.87 11.33
C ALA A 152 1.57 0.43 12.38
N ALA A 153 2.80 0.97 12.35
CA ALA A 153 3.83 0.64 13.32
C ALA A 153 3.60 1.28 14.70
N ILE A 154 2.93 2.44 14.75
CA ILE A 154 2.54 3.12 15.99
C ILE A 154 1.20 2.58 16.52
N GLY A 155 0.38 1.99 15.65
CA GLY A 155 -1.00 1.60 15.96
C GLY A 155 -1.96 2.78 15.92
N TRP A 156 -1.69 3.77 15.05
CA TRP A 156 -2.58 4.89 14.78
C TRP A 156 -3.37 4.65 13.49
N GLU A 157 -4.57 5.23 13.41
CA GLU A 157 -5.33 5.32 12.17
C GLU A 157 -4.70 6.39 11.27
N SER A 158 -4.58 6.08 9.98
CA SER A 158 -3.96 6.97 8.98
C SER A 158 -4.84 8.14 8.54
#